data_AF-A0A645FAV5-F1
#
_entry.id   AF-A0A645FAV5-F1
#
_cell.length_a   1.000
_cell.length_b   1.000
_cell.length_c   1.000
_cell.angle_alpha   90.00
_cell.angle_beta   90.00
_cell.angle_gamma   90.00
#
_symmetry.space_group_name_H-M   'P 1'
#
loop_
_entity.id
_entity.type
_entity.pdbx_description
1 polymer ?
#
loop_
_entity_poly.entity_id
_entity_poly.type
_entity_poly.pdbx_seq_one_letter_code
_entity_poly.pdbx_strand_id
1 'polypeptide(L)'
;MKDGQRIIADYTILGQVNSDRQTAHNTIAAEPPRYKVRLNYLYDVLTKRPVSSTFISTPARQDSIGHDKIDVHDAWIGSNFLNVNFSIFRSHPNIRHFINIVVDDQRSNATDIYMTMRHNAYDDFQDFYSFGRVSFDISSILNQVPIDQTINIHITWKNYYGQELTEKITYTKSAFHILASEPNVNAKVDQTNID
;
A
#
# COMPACT_ATOMS: atom_id res chain seq x y z
N MET A 1 7.90 -9.88 13.37
CA MET A 1 7.03 -9.55 12.23
C MET A 1 5.63 -10.00 12.57
N LYS A 2 4.61 -9.17 12.34
CA LYS A 2 3.20 -9.54 12.51
C LYS A 2 2.64 -10.02 11.17
N ASP A 3 1.60 -10.84 11.23
CA ASP A 3 0.88 -11.23 10.02
C ASP A 3 0.32 -9.99 9.29
N GLY A 4 0.40 -9.99 7.96
CA GLY A 4 0.02 -8.86 7.11
C GLY A 4 0.90 -7.60 7.19
N GLN A 5 2.01 -7.62 7.94
CA GLN A 5 2.90 -6.45 8.07
C GLN A 5 3.62 -6.14 6.75
N ARG A 6 3.51 -4.89 6.28
CA ARG A 6 4.25 -4.40 5.11
C ARG A 6 5.66 -4.00 5.51
N ILE A 7 6.63 -4.45 4.72
CA ILE A 7 8.05 -4.18 4.92
C ILE A 7 8.74 -3.80 3.61
N ILE A 8 9.87 -3.11 3.74
CA ILE A 8 10.92 -3.06 2.73
C ILE A 8 11.96 -4.10 3.15
N ALA A 9 12.27 -5.03 2.25
CA ALA A 9 13.29 -6.05 2.45
C ALA A 9 14.48 -5.79 1.55
N ASP A 10 15.68 -5.78 2.13
CA ASP A 10 16.89 -6.15 1.41
C ASP A 10 17.04 -7.67 1.51
N TYR A 11 17.15 -8.35 0.37
CA TYR A 11 17.23 -9.81 0.32
C TYR A 11 18.16 -10.29 -0.79
N THR A 12 18.70 -11.49 -0.60
CA THR A 12 19.49 -12.21 -1.60
C THR A 12 18.76 -13.48 -2.00
N ILE A 13 18.56 -13.68 -3.31
CA ILE A 13 18.04 -14.93 -3.87
C ILE A 13 19.15 -15.98 -3.84
N LEU A 14 18.91 -17.10 -3.16
CA LEU A 14 19.88 -18.19 -3.00
C LEU A 14 19.69 -19.29 -4.05
N GLY A 15 18.51 -19.35 -4.68
CA GLY A 15 18.18 -20.33 -5.71
C GLY A 15 16.67 -20.53 -5.83
N GLN A 16 16.24 -21.04 -6.98
CA GLN A 16 14.85 -21.43 -7.20
C GLN A 16 14.57 -22.76 -6.49
N VAL A 17 13.40 -22.86 -5.88
CA VAL A 17 12.88 -24.13 -5.37
C VAL A 17 12.31 -24.88 -6.57
N ASN A 18 13.02 -25.91 -7.02
CA ASN A 18 12.46 -26.85 -7.99
C ASN A 18 11.35 -27.63 -7.27
N SER A 19 10.12 -27.47 -7.72
CA SER A 19 9.03 -28.34 -7.30
C SER A 19 9.18 -29.68 -8.03
N ASP A 20 9.28 -30.78 -7.29
CA ASP A 20 9.41 -32.16 -7.81
C ASP A 20 8.21 -32.64 -8.67
N ARG A 21 7.28 -31.75 -9.03
CA ARG A 21 6.14 -32.04 -9.90
C ARG A 21 6.49 -31.80 -11.36
N GLN A 22 7.36 -32.65 -11.89
CA GLN A 22 7.38 -32.94 -13.31
C GLN A 22 6.29 -33.99 -13.59
N THR A 23 5.02 -33.59 -13.64
CA THR A 23 3.94 -34.49 -14.06
C THR A 23 2.99 -33.81 -15.04
N ALA A 24 3.11 -34.29 -16.28
CA ALA A 24 2.06 -34.48 -17.28
C ALA A 24 1.32 -33.25 -17.82
N HIS A 25 1.40 -33.13 -19.15
CA HIS A 25 0.43 -32.49 -20.03
C HIS A 25 -1.01 -32.52 -19.49
N ASN A 26 -1.47 -31.45 -18.85
CA ASN A 26 -2.74 -30.79 -19.16
C ASN A 26 -2.86 -29.48 -18.37
N THR A 27 -3.41 -28.49 -19.05
CA THR A 27 -3.70 -27.10 -18.65
C THR A 27 -4.12 -26.90 -17.18
N ILE A 28 -3.18 -26.49 -16.32
CA ILE A 28 -3.44 -25.69 -15.12
C ILE A 28 -2.28 -24.69 -15.04
N ALA A 29 -2.57 -23.40 -14.82
CA ALA A 29 -1.58 -22.34 -14.80
C ALA A 29 -0.36 -22.74 -13.94
N ALA A 30 0.84 -22.65 -14.51
CA ALA A 30 2.06 -22.97 -13.77
C ALA A 30 2.12 -22.08 -12.52
N GLU A 31 2.24 -22.71 -11.34
CA GLU A 31 2.50 -22.00 -10.08
C GLU A 31 3.69 -21.04 -10.25
N PRO A 32 3.63 -19.82 -9.71
CA PRO A 32 4.74 -18.89 -9.81
C PRO A 32 6.00 -19.51 -9.19
N PRO A 33 7.18 -19.24 -9.77
CA PRO A 33 8.42 -19.80 -9.25
C PRO A 33 8.65 -19.36 -7.81
N ARG A 34 9.00 -20.33 -6.96
CA ARG A 34 9.34 -20.08 -5.55
C ARG A 34 10.85 -19.97 -5.40
N TYR A 35 11.32 -19.09 -4.53
CA TYR A 35 12.74 -18.86 -4.30
C TYR A 35 13.10 -19.05 -2.83
N LYS A 36 14.27 -19.64 -2.58
CA LYS A 36 14.93 -19.54 -1.28
C LYS A 36 15.59 -18.17 -1.21
N VAL A 37 15.28 -17.41 -0.16
CA VAL A 37 15.82 -16.07 0.05
C VAL A 37 16.49 -15.96 1.41
N ARG A 38 17.60 -15.22 1.46
CA ARG A 38 18.17 -14.69 2.71
C ARG A 38 17.69 -13.26 2.88
N LEU A 39 17.11 -12.94 4.02
CA LEU A 39 16.79 -11.56 4.39
C LEU A 39 18.05 -10.92 4.98
N ASN A 40 18.47 -9.81 4.39
CA ASN A 40 19.64 -9.06 4.84
C ASN A 40 19.21 -7.95 5.81
N TYR A 41 18.18 -7.18 5.45
CA TYR A 41 17.59 -6.14 6.28
C TYR A 41 16.08 -6.04 6.08
N LEU A 42 15.37 -5.65 7.13
CA LEU A 42 13.94 -5.38 7.11
C LEU A 42 13.67 -4.01 7.71
N TYR A 43 12.81 -3.25 7.04
CA TYR A 43 12.30 -1.97 7.54
C TYR A 43 10.78 -1.99 7.49
N ASP A 44 10.16 -1.57 8.58
CA ASP A 44 8.70 -1.44 8.64
C ASP A 44 8.24 -0.29 7.74
N VAL A 45 7.13 -0.52 7.04
CA VAL A 45 6.44 0.53 6.30
C VAL A 45 5.18 0.91 7.06
N LEU A 46 4.96 2.23 7.25
CA LEU A 46 3.73 2.73 7.82
C LEU A 46 2.55 2.21 6.99
N THR A 47 1.71 1.39 7.62
CA THR A 47 0.57 0.76 6.97
C THR A 47 -0.71 1.30 7.59
N LYS A 48 -1.62 1.81 6.75
CA LYS A 48 -2.89 2.40 7.19
C LYS A 48 -4.03 1.97 6.28
N ARG A 49 -5.26 2.27 6.68
CA ARG A 49 -6.44 2.16 5.80
C ARG A 49 -6.84 3.55 5.31
N PRO A 50 -7.38 3.67 4.09
CA PRO A 50 -8.05 4.90 3.65
C PRO A 50 -9.18 5.29 4.60
N VAL A 51 -9.41 6.59 4.70
CA VAL A 51 -10.50 7.17 5.49
C VAL A 51 -11.61 7.60 4.53
N SER A 52 -12.87 7.33 4.84
CA SER A 52 -13.98 7.78 3.99
C SER A 52 -14.25 9.29 4.19
N SER A 53 -14.63 10.00 3.13
CA SER A 53 -14.99 11.42 3.20
C SER A 53 -16.20 11.65 4.09
N THR A 54 -17.15 10.72 4.11
CA THR A 54 -18.30 10.73 5.02
C THR A 54 -17.87 10.66 6.49
N PHE A 55 -16.83 9.87 6.81
CA PHE A 55 -16.30 9.79 8.17
C PHE A 55 -15.72 11.13 8.63
N ILE A 56 -15.07 11.89 7.75
CA ILE A 56 -14.48 13.20 8.11
C ILE A 56 -15.40 14.39 7.81
N SER A 57 -16.71 14.19 7.67
CA SER A 57 -17.68 15.23 7.28
C SER A 57 -17.80 16.41 8.26
N THR A 58 -17.31 16.29 9.50
CA THR A 58 -17.34 17.37 10.50
C THR A 58 -16.07 18.23 10.43
N PRO A 59 -16.15 19.55 10.67
CA PRO A 59 -14.98 20.44 10.69
C PRO A 59 -13.84 19.94 11.61
N ALA A 60 -14.16 19.52 12.83
CA ALA A 60 -13.15 19.01 13.78
C ALA A 60 -12.36 17.80 13.24
N ARG A 61 -13.00 16.93 12.44
CA ARG A 61 -12.32 15.77 11.81
C ARG A 61 -11.52 16.18 10.58
N GLN A 62 -11.99 17.16 9.81
CA GLN A 62 -11.21 17.77 8.73
C GLN A 62 -9.91 18.41 9.27
N ASP A 63 -10.02 19.15 10.36
CA ASP A 63 -8.87 19.77 11.02
C ASP A 63 -7.93 18.70 11.59
N SER A 64 -8.48 17.65 12.22
CA SER A 64 -7.67 16.56 12.79
C SER A 64 -6.88 15.79 11.74
N ILE A 65 -7.47 15.52 10.56
CA ILE A 65 -6.76 14.80 9.48
C ILE A 65 -5.73 15.70 8.76
N GLY A 66 -5.90 17.02 8.85
CA GLY A 66 -4.94 18.04 8.44
C GLY A 66 -4.97 18.40 6.96
N HIS A 67 -4.63 19.66 6.66
CA HIS A 67 -4.56 20.23 5.31
C HIS A 67 -3.14 20.70 4.94
N ASP A 68 -2.12 20.26 5.67
CA ASP A 68 -0.74 20.68 5.44
C ASP A 68 -0.21 20.18 4.10
N LYS A 69 0.73 20.92 3.55
CA LYS A 69 1.31 20.64 2.24
C LYS A 69 2.14 19.36 2.30
N ILE A 70 2.17 18.62 1.21
CA ILE A 70 2.90 17.37 1.05
C ILE A 70 3.29 17.23 -0.42
N ASP A 71 4.49 16.76 -0.71
CA ASP A 71 4.90 16.47 -2.08
C ASP A 71 4.87 14.95 -2.29
N VAL A 72 4.01 14.48 -3.18
CA VAL A 72 4.02 13.09 -3.63
C VAL A 72 5.01 12.97 -4.78
N HIS A 73 5.91 11.98 -4.70
CA HIS A 73 6.92 11.72 -5.73
C HIS A 73 6.47 10.64 -6.70
N ASP A 74 5.85 9.59 -6.16
CA ASP A 74 5.28 8.49 -6.93
C ASP A 74 4.18 7.79 -6.11
N ALA A 75 3.29 7.12 -6.82
CA ALA A 75 2.30 6.25 -6.22
C ALA A 75 2.01 5.04 -7.11
N TRP A 76 1.88 3.86 -6.51
CA TRP A 76 1.63 2.63 -7.27
C TRP A 76 0.87 1.58 -6.47
N ILE A 77 0.06 0.79 -7.18
CA ILE A 77 -0.61 -0.36 -6.59
C ILE A 77 0.32 -1.57 -6.63
N GLY A 78 0.46 -2.23 -5.49
CA GLY A 78 1.21 -3.48 -5.36
C GLY A 78 0.54 -4.40 -4.35
N SER A 79 0.24 -5.63 -4.76
CA SER A 79 -0.62 -6.54 -3.98
C SER A 79 -1.95 -5.86 -3.65
N ASN A 80 -2.30 -5.73 -2.36
CA ASN A 80 -3.53 -5.09 -1.88
C ASN A 80 -3.33 -3.62 -1.44
N PHE A 81 -2.17 -3.03 -1.74
CA PHE A 81 -1.78 -1.74 -1.19
C PHE A 81 -1.59 -0.68 -2.27
N LEU A 82 -2.06 0.53 -1.98
CA LEU A 82 -1.57 1.74 -2.62
C LEU A 82 -0.33 2.22 -1.87
N ASN A 83 0.82 2.19 -2.52
CA ASN A 83 2.08 2.65 -1.96
C ASN A 83 2.34 4.08 -2.45
N VAL A 84 2.82 4.93 -1.55
CA VAL A 84 3.11 6.34 -1.85
C VAL A 84 4.47 6.70 -1.25
N ASN A 85 5.37 7.19 -2.10
CA ASN A 85 6.56 7.90 -1.65
C ASN A 85 6.27 9.40 -1.65
N PHE A 86 6.66 10.08 -0.58
CA PHE A 86 6.39 11.50 -0.42
C PHE A 86 7.51 12.21 0.32
N SER A 87 7.50 13.53 0.31
CA SER A 87 8.28 14.36 1.22
C SER A 87 7.41 15.38 1.94
N ILE A 88 7.81 15.66 3.16
CA ILE A 88 7.24 16.69 4.03
C ILE A 88 8.37 17.49 4.65
N PHE A 89 8.11 18.76 4.96
CA PHE A 89 8.97 19.48 5.88
C PHE A 89 8.65 19.10 7.33
N ARG A 90 9.69 19.02 8.15
CA ARG A 90 9.63 18.76 9.59
C ARG A 90 10.85 19.37 10.28
N SER A 91 10.77 19.58 11.59
CA SER A 91 11.86 20.11 12.40
C SER A 91 12.05 19.27 13.66
N HIS A 92 10.97 18.98 14.38
CA HIS A 92 11.07 18.30 15.67
C HIS A 92 10.93 16.78 15.52
N PRO A 93 11.92 15.99 15.98
CA PRO A 93 11.85 14.53 15.86
C PRO A 93 10.71 13.87 16.66
N ASN A 94 10.22 14.57 17.69
CA ASN A 94 9.18 14.08 18.59
C ASN A 94 7.76 14.42 18.12
N ILE A 95 7.59 15.34 17.17
CA ILE A 95 6.29 15.63 16.57
C ILE A 95 6.07 14.63 15.44
N ARG A 96 5.12 13.73 15.64
CA ARG A 96 4.77 12.73 14.63
C ARG A 96 3.70 13.30 13.72
N HIS A 97 4.06 13.57 12.47
CA HIS A 97 3.13 14.03 11.47
C HIS A 97 2.10 12.94 11.14
N PHE A 98 0.85 13.35 10.91
CA PHE A 98 -0.23 12.44 10.61
C PHE A 98 -0.50 12.39 9.11
N ILE A 99 -0.11 11.28 8.48
CA ILE A 99 -0.27 11.05 7.04
C ILE A 99 -1.48 10.15 6.79
N ASN A 100 -2.43 10.60 6.00
CA ASN A 100 -3.66 9.88 5.67
C ASN A 100 -3.97 9.99 4.19
N ILE A 101 -4.88 9.12 3.73
CA ILE A 101 -5.52 9.27 2.43
C ILE A 101 -7.03 9.17 2.65
N VAL A 102 -7.78 10.05 1.99
CA VAL A 102 -9.23 10.12 2.09
C VAL A 102 -9.84 9.69 0.77
N VAL A 103 -10.79 8.77 0.79
CA VAL A 103 -11.61 8.40 -0.37
C VAL A 103 -12.81 9.33 -0.43
N ASP A 104 -13.06 9.93 -1.58
CA ASP A 104 -14.27 10.70 -1.84
C ASP A 104 -15.43 9.75 -2.17
N ASP A 105 -16.28 9.47 -1.17
CA ASP A 105 -17.40 8.52 -1.31
C ASP A 105 -18.47 9.00 -2.31
N GLN A 106 -18.58 10.32 -2.54
CA GLN A 106 -19.60 10.88 -3.43
C GLN A 106 -19.14 10.93 -4.88
N ARG A 107 -17.86 11.24 -5.10
CA ARG A 107 -17.27 11.34 -6.45
C ARG A 107 -16.84 9.98 -7.00
N SER A 108 -16.47 9.04 -6.13
CA SER A 108 -16.01 7.72 -6.53
C SER A 108 -17.14 6.84 -7.06
N ASN A 109 -16.82 5.97 -8.02
CA ASN A 109 -17.73 4.99 -8.59
C ASN A 109 -16.99 3.68 -8.89
N ALA A 110 -17.64 2.74 -9.59
CA ALA A 110 -17.07 1.42 -9.86
C ALA A 110 -15.78 1.42 -10.71
N THR A 111 -15.55 2.45 -11.53
CA THR A 111 -14.39 2.54 -12.45
C THR A 111 -13.39 3.61 -12.07
N ASP A 112 -13.83 4.65 -11.34
CA ASP A 112 -12.98 5.77 -10.95
C ASP A 112 -13.10 6.04 -9.46
N ILE A 113 -11.98 5.85 -8.75
CA ILE A 113 -11.86 6.10 -7.32
C ILE A 113 -11.06 7.38 -7.11
N TYR A 114 -11.63 8.34 -6.39
CA TYR A 114 -10.99 9.61 -6.11
C TYR A 114 -10.51 9.64 -4.68
N MET A 115 -9.23 9.96 -4.51
CA MET A 115 -8.57 9.98 -3.22
C MET A 115 -7.76 11.27 -3.05
N THR A 116 -7.65 11.75 -1.82
CA THR A 116 -6.85 12.93 -1.47
C THR A 116 -5.87 12.58 -0.37
N MET A 117 -4.58 12.85 -0.60
CA MET A 117 -3.54 12.78 0.44
C MET A 117 -3.76 13.91 1.45
N ARG A 118 -3.70 13.57 2.73
CA ARG A 118 -3.92 14.48 3.86
C ARG A 118 -2.75 14.39 4.82
N HIS A 119 -2.34 15.54 5.33
CA HIS A 119 -1.17 15.68 6.17
C HIS A 119 -1.51 16.67 7.30
N ASN A 120 -1.22 16.26 8.53
CA ASN A 120 -1.23 17.15 9.70
C ASN A 120 0.18 17.17 10.30
N ALA A 121 0.85 18.31 10.24
CA ALA A 121 2.17 18.54 10.82
C ALA A 121 2.10 18.90 12.31
N TYR A 122 0.91 19.14 12.86
CA TYR A 122 0.71 19.60 14.24
C TYR A 122 1.56 20.83 14.57
N ASP A 123 1.55 21.80 13.65
CA ASP A 123 2.33 23.05 13.73
C ASP A 123 3.86 22.85 13.83
N ASP A 124 4.41 21.69 13.40
CA ASP A 124 5.86 21.52 13.32
C ASP A 124 6.48 22.49 12.32
N PHE A 125 7.65 23.02 12.68
CA PHE A 125 8.38 23.96 11.83
C PHE A 125 8.92 23.28 10.57
N GLN A 126 8.97 24.05 9.49
CA GLN A 126 9.30 23.53 8.15
C GLN A 126 10.79 23.68 7.81
N ASP A 127 11.67 23.00 8.54
CA ASP A 127 13.13 23.19 8.39
C ASP A 127 13.79 22.14 7.47
N PHE A 128 13.44 20.86 7.65
CA PHE A 128 14.09 19.75 6.95
C PHE A 128 13.13 19.02 6.03
N TYR A 129 13.42 19.07 4.74
CA TYR A 129 12.67 18.32 3.73
C TYR A 129 13.01 16.83 3.83
N SER A 130 12.08 16.08 4.41
CA SER A 130 12.26 14.68 4.80
C SER A 130 11.40 13.76 3.95
N PHE A 131 12.02 12.71 3.44
CA PHE A 131 11.37 11.68 2.65
C PHE A 131 10.62 10.67 3.55
N GLY A 132 9.46 10.22 3.10
CA GLY A 132 8.60 9.26 3.78
C GLY A 132 7.96 8.24 2.82
N ARG A 133 7.50 7.12 3.40
CA ARG A 133 6.79 6.06 2.68
C ARG A 133 5.57 5.62 3.48
N VAL A 134 4.47 5.37 2.78
CA VAL A 134 3.25 4.83 3.37
C VAL A 134 2.60 3.84 2.41
N SER A 135 2.02 2.77 2.96
CA SER A 135 1.18 1.82 2.24
C SER A 135 -0.23 1.88 2.81
N PHE A 136 -1.22 2.17 1.95
CA PHE A 136 -2.62 2.12 2.30
C PHE A 136 -3.23 0.80 1.84
N ASP A 137 -3.78 0.03 2.78
CA ASP A 137 -4.54 -1.19 2.50
C ASP A 137 -5.85 -0.80 1.80
N ILE A 138 -5.89 -1.03 0.48
CA ILE A 138 -7.03 -0.78 -0.39
C ILE A 138 -7.70 -2.09 -0.82
N SER A 139 -7.46 -3.19 -0.09
CA SER A 139 -8.08 -4.50 -0.37
C SER A 139 -9.60 -4.41 -0.48
N SER A 140 -10.25 -3.62 0.37
CA SER A 140 -11.70 -3.42 0.33
C SER A 140 -12.19 -2.83 -1.00
N ILE A 141 -11.36 -2.06 -1.71
CA ILE A 141 -11.65 -1.49 -3.03
C ILE A 141 -11.32 -2.52 -4.11
N LEU A 142 -10.11 -3.08 -4.10
CA LEU A 142 -9.65 -4.02 -5.14
C LEU A 142 -10.42 -5.35 -5.16
N ASN A 143 -10.98 -5.77 -4.02
CA ASN A 143 -11.82 -6.95 -3.93
C ASN A 143 -13.15 -6.79 -4.67
N GLN A 144 -13.64 -5.56 -4.83
CA GLN A 144 -14.87 -5.25 -5.56
C GLN A 144 -14.66 -5.21 -7.08
N VAL A 145 -13.42 -5.04 -7.55
CA VAL A 145 -13.09 -5.06 -8.98
C VAL A 145 -13.25 -6.51 -9.49
N PRO A 146 -14.03 -6.76 -10.56
CA PRO A 146 -14.09 -8.08 -11.18
C PRO A 146 -12.77 -8.43 -11.90
N ILE A 147 -12.53 -9.72 -12.14
CA ILE A 147 -11.38 -10.18 -12.94
C ILE A 147 -11.47 -9.58 -14.35
N ASP A 148 -10.32 -9.24 -14.91
CA ASP A 148 -10.10 -8.60 -16.21
C ASP A 148 -10.74 -7.22 -16.37
N GLN A 149 -11.26 -6.64 -15.29
CA GLN A 149 -11.75 -5.27 -15.26
C GLN A 149 -10.64 -4.30 -14.84
N THR A 150 -10.76 -3.08 -15.36
CA THR A 150 -9.82 -2.00 -15.12
C THR A 150 -10.52 -0.86 -14.37
N ILE A 151 -9.85 -0.33 -13.35
CA ILE A 151 -10.25 0.88 -12.64
C ILE A 151 -9.12 1.91 -12.67
N ASN A 152 -9.46 3.18 -12.44
CA ASN A 152 -8.52 4.26 -12.21
C ASN A 152 -8.62 4.72 -10.76
N ILE A 153 -7.47 4.93 -10.13
CA ILE A 153 -7.36 5.61 -8.84
C ILE A 153 -6.71 6.98 -9.09
N HIS A 154 -7.41 8.04 -8.75
CA HIS A 154 -6.94 9.41 -8.86
C HIS A 154 -6.52 9.88 -7.47
N ILE A 155 -5.27 10.28 -7.31
CA ILE A 155 -4.73 10.75 -6.04
C ILE A 155 -4.43 12.23 -6.18
N THR A 156 -5.06 13.05 -5.34
CA THR A 156 -4.83 14.50 -5.29
C THR A 156 -4.06 14.91 -4.06
N TRP A 157 -3.24 15.95 -4.17
CA TRP A 157 -2.52 16.55 -3.03
C TRP A 157 -2.20 18.02 -3.28
N LYS A 158 -1.90 18.76 -2.21
CA LYS A 158 -1.44 20.15 -2.28
C LYS A 158 0.05 20.22 -1.97
N ASN A 159 0.86 20.62 -2.96
CA ASN A 159 2.32 20.67 -2.85
C ASN A 159 2.81 21.93 -2.09
N TYR A 160 4.11 22.02 -1.81
CA TYR A 160 4.67 23.17 -1.07
C TYR A 160 4.56 24.52 -1.81
N TYR A 161 4.43 24.51 -3.14
CA TYR A 161 4.12 25.68 -3.97
C TYR A 161 2.64 26.11 -3.92
N GLY A 162 1.80 25.37 -3.20
CA GLY A 162 0.37 25.65 -3.06
C GLY A 162 -0.49 25.17 -4.23
N GLN A 163 0.08 24.42 -5.16
CA GLN A 163 -0.63 23.84 -6.30
C GLN A 163 -1.35 22.57 -5.87
N GLU A 164 -2.57 22.37 -6.37
CA GLU A 164 -3.26 21.09 -6.31
C GLU A 164 -2.82 20.25 -7.50
N LEU A 165 -2.23 19.09 -7.22
CA LEU A 165 -1.73 18.14 -8.21
C LEU A 165 -2.57 16.87 -8.17
N THR A 166 -2.56 16.11 -9.27
CA THR A 166 -3.27 14.84 -9.38
C THR A 166 -2.42 13.83 -10.14
N GLU A 167 -2.34 12.61 -9.62
CA GLU A 167 -1.78 11.44 -10.31
C GLU A 167 -2.90 10.42 -10.54
N LYS A 168 -2.92 9.82 -11.74
CA LYS A 168 -3.85 8.74 -12.08
C LYS A 168 -3.09 7.43 -12.20
N ILE A 169 -3.50 6.44 -11.41
CA ILE A 169 -3.00 5.08 -11.46
C ILE A 169 -4.07 4.20 -12.09
N THR A 170 -3.73 3.45 -13.14
CA THR A 170 -4.63 2.48 -13.76
C THR A 170 -4.31 1.08 -13.26
N TYR A 171 -5.34 0.35 -12.82
CA TYR A 171 -5.22 -1.01 -12.29
C TYR A 171 -6.18 -1.95 -12.99
N THR A 172 -5.65 -3.06 -13.50
CA THR A 172 -6.44 -4.16 -14.05
C THR A 172 -6.32 -5.37 -13.13
N LYS A 173 -7.46 -5.90 -12.67
CA LYS A 173 -7.43 -7.11 -11.83
C LYS A 173 -7.17 -8.33 -12.69
N SER A 174 -6.01 -8.93 -12.52
CA SER A 174 -5.68 -10.19 -13.19
C SER A 174 -6.01 -11.40 -12.31
N ALA A 175 -6.44 -12.51 -12.92
CA ALA A 175 -6.60 -13.79 -12.25
C ALA A 175 -5.30 -14.29 -11.57
N PHE A 176 -4.12 -13.91 -12.08
CA PHE A 176 -2.83 -14.26 -11.47
C PHE A 176 -2.62 -13.60 -10.10
N HIS A 177 -3.29 -12.49 -9.81
CA HIS A 177 -3.14 -11.76 -8.54
C HIS A 177 -3.79 -12.49 -7.36
N ILE A 178 -4.76 -13.37 -7.62
CA ILE A 178 -5.51 -14.12 -6.60
C ILE A 178 -4.63 -15.23 -6.01
N LEU A 179 -3.90 -15.96 -6.86
CA LEU A 179 -3.06 -17.10 -6.46
C LEU A 179 -1.87 -16.72 -5.58
N ALA A 180 -1.38 -15.47 -5.66
CA ALA A 180 -0.29 -14.96 -4.82
C ALA A 180 -0.75 -14.47 -3.44
N SER A 181 -2.06 -14.35 -3.22
CA SER A 181 -2.65 -13.75 -2.01
C SER A 181 -3.33 -14.77 -1.07
N GLU A 182 -3.48 -16.03 -1.49
CA GLU A 182 -4.04 -17.06 -0.63
C GLU A 182 -3.02 -17.45 0.46
N PRO A 183 -3.41 -17.41 1.76
CA PRO A 183 -2.59 -18.02 2.79
C PRO A 183 -2.51 -19.52 2.52
N ASN A 184 -1.28 -20.04 2.54
CA ASN A 184 -1.02 -21.44 2.28
C ASN A 184 -1.67 -22.31 3.37
N VAL A 185 -2.88 -22.82 3.13
CA VAL A 185 -3.65 -23.68 4.06
C VAL A 185 -2.92 -25.01 4.37
N ASN A 186 -1.81 -25.29 3.67
CA ASN A 186 -1.00 -26.49 3.86
C ASN A 186 0.31 -26.26 4.63
N ALA A 187 0.49 -25.13 5.33
CA ALA A 187 1.49 -25.06 6.40
C ALA A 187 1.01 -25.88 7.61
N LYS A 188 0.90 -27.20 7.43
CA LYS A 188 0.80 -28.13 8.56
C LYS A 188 2.06 -27.96 9.40
N VAL A 189 1.80 -27.56 10.64
CA VAL A 189 2.66 -27.65 11.81
C VAL A 189 3.55 -28.89 11.72
N ASP A 190 4.84 -28.70 11.49
CA ASP A 190 5.83 -29.72 11.83
C ASP A 190 6.19 -29.51 13.30
N GLN A 191 5.33 -30.04 14.17
CA GLN A 191 5.67 -30.36 15.54
C GLN A 191 6.37 -31.72 15.53
N THR A 192 7.66 -31.71 15.29
CA THR A 192 8.64 -32.74 15.67
C THR A 192 9.96 -31.99 15.88
N ASN A 193 10.73 -32.03 16.96
CA ASN A 193 10.95 -32.96 18.07
C ASN A 193 11.68 -32.18 19.20
N ILE A 194 11.29 -32.34 20.47
CA ILE A 194 11.92 -33.17 21.53
C ILE A 194 12.97 -32.39 22.36
N ASP A 195 12.70 -32.41 23.68
CA ASP A 195 13.48 -32.02 24.88
C ASP A 195 13.80 -30.54 25.16
#